data_AF-A0A9P9Z491-F1
#
_entry.id   AF-A0A9P9Z491-F1
#
_cell.length_a   1.000
_cell.length_b   1.000
_cell.length_c   1.000
_cell.angle_alpha   90.00
_cell.angle_beta   90.00
_cell.angle_gamma   90.00
#
_symmetry.space_group_name_H-M   'P 1'
#
loop_
_entity.id
_entity.type
_entity.pdbx_description
1 polymer ?
#
loop_
_entity_poly.entity_id
_entity_poly.type
_entity_poly.pdbx_seq_one_letter_code
_entity_poly.pdbx_strand_id
1 'polypeptide(L)'
;MALYELAVFDPSDPVLDPMWRQGMFVIPFMTRLGITNSWGGWNISGGTVTNPGVACFGFGAFHVTGLYGPGIWVSDPYGLTGKVQAVNPAWGVDGFDPFVPGGIASHHIAAGTLGILAGLFHLSVRPPQRLYKGITYGQY
;
A
#
# COMPACT_ATOMS: atom_id res chain seq x y z
N MET A 1 -10.97 -13.03 -9.79
CA MET A 1 -11.10 -11.68 -10.37
C MET A 1 -9.94 -11.34 -11.30
N ALA A 2 -8.71 -11.27 -10.79
CA ALA A 2 -7.51 -10.93 -11.58
C ALA A 2 -7.35 -11.70 -12.91
N LEU A 3 -7.52 -13.03 -12.88
CA LEU A 3 -7.40 -13.87 -14.07
C LEU A 3 -8.48 -13.59 -15.11
N TYR A 4 -9.69 -13.21 -14.68
CA TYR A 4 -10.77 -12.86 -15.59
C TYR A 4 -10.46 -11.55 -16.30
N GLU A 5 -10.07 -10.52 -15.55
CA GLU A 5 -9.66 -9.23 -16.12
C GLU A 5 -8.51 -9.40 -17.11
N LEU A 6 -7.49 -10.19 -16.78
CA LEU A 6 -6.38 -10.46 -17.68
C LEU A 6 -6.80 -11.17 -18.99
N ALA A 7 -7.84 -12.00 -18.95
CA ALA A 7 -8.32 -12.73 -20.12
C ALA A 7 -9.13 -11.86 -21.10
N VAL A 8 -9.69 -10.74 -20.64
CA VAL A 8 -10.55 -9.84 -21.44
C VAL A 8 -9.93 -8.47 -21.68
N PHE A 9 -8.84 -8.12 -20.98
CA PHE A 9 -8.14 -6.85 -21.12
C PHE A 9 -7.44 -6.73 -22.47
N ASP A 10 -7.69 -5.63 -23.19
CA ASP A 10 -6.99 -5.24 -24.41
C ASP A 10 -5.88 -4.22 -24.08
N PRO A 11 -4.60 -4.59 -24.18
CA PRO A 11 -3.49 -3.68 -23.89
C PRO A 11 -3.06 -2.80 -25.09
N SER A 12 -3.75 -2.86 -26.24
CA SER A 12 -3.25 -2.30 -27.50
C SER A 12 -3.21 -0.77 -27.57
N ASP A 13 -4.14 -0.08 -26.89
CA ASP A 13 -4.22 1.40 -26.90
C ASP A 13 -4.39 1.97 -25.48
N PRO A 14 -3.28 2.29 -24.78
CA PRO A 14 -3.35 2.89 -23.45
C PRO A 14 -3.82 4.36 -23.47
N VAL A 15 -3.94 5.00 -24.64
CA VAL A 15 -4.34 6.41 -24.78
C VAL A 15 -5.85 6.53 -24.89
N LEU A 16 -6.47 5.80 -25.83
CA LEU A 16 -7.90 5.93 -26.12
C LEU A 16 -8.76 4.83 -25.52
N ASP A 17 -8.16 3.68 -25.18
CA ASP A 17 -8.85 2.57 -24.51
C ASP A 17 -8.13 2.05 -23.25
N PRO A 18 -7.88 2.91 -22.24
CA PRO A 18 -7.22 2.50 -21.01
C PRO A 18 -8.09 1.57 -20.14
N MET A 19 -7.45 0.93 -19.15
CA MET A 19 -8.06 -0.05 -18.22
C MET A 19 -9.41 0.37 -17.60
N TRP A 20 -9.59 1.66 -17.33
CA TRP A 20 -10.84 2.19 -16.74
C TRP A 20 -11.99 2.30 -17.74
N ARG A 21 -11.74 2.31 -19.06
CA ARG A 21 -12.79 2.21 -20.09
C ARG A 21 -13.27 0.78 -20.33
N GLN A 22 -12.39 -0.18 -20.09
CA GLN A 22 -12.67 -1.61 -20.30
C GLN A 22 -13.33 -2.29 -19.09
N GLY A 23 -13.61 -1.55 -18.01
CA GLY A 23 -14.25 -2.10 -16.80
C GLY A 23 -13.30 -2.92 -15.92
N MET A 24 -11.99 -2.69 -16.00
CA MET A 24 -11.01 -3.38 -15.15
C MET A 24 -11.08 -2.83 -13.72
N PHE A 25 -11.24 -3.70 -12.73
CA PHE A 25 -11.41 -3.33 -11.33
C PHE A 25 -10.17 -3.61 -10.48
N VAL A 26 -9.53 -4.77 -10.61
CA VAL A 26 -8.37 -5.16 -9.80
C VAL A 26 -7.02 -4.84 -10.43
N ILE A 27 -6.93 -4.78 -11.77
CA ILE A 27 -5.70 -4.36 -12.48
C ILE A 27 -5.19 -2.97 -12.03
N PRO A 28 -6.02 -1.93 -11.87
CA PRO A 28 -5.56 -0.63 -11.36
C PRO A 28 -4.87 -0.69 -9.98
N PHE A 29 -5.30 -1.60 -9.11
CA PHE A 29 -4.68 -1.76 -7.78
C PHE A 29 -3.32 -2.44 -7.85
N MET A 30 -3.14 -3.37 -8.79
CA MET A 30 -1.86 -4.04 -9.04
C MET A 30 -0.84 -3.06 -9.65
N THR A 31 -1.26 -2.29 -10.66
CA THR A 31 -0.39 -1.29 -11.33
C THR A 31 0.00 -0.16 -10.41
N ARG A 32 -0.88 0.25 -9.47
CA ARG A 32 -0.57 1.24 -8.43
C ARG A 32 0.65 0.86 -7.58
N LEU A 33 0.86 -0.43 -7.33
CA LEU A 33 1.91 -0.94 -6.44
C LEU A 33 3.13 -1.49 -7.18
N GLY A 34 3.27 -1.19 -8.47
CA GLY A 34 4.46 -1.56 -9.24
C GLY A 34 4.35 -2.86 -10.02
N ILE A 35 3.19 -3.53 -10.03
CA ILE A 35 2.95 -4.68 -10.90
C ILE A 35 2.46 -4.16 -12.26
N THR A 36 3.40 -3.86 -13.15
CA THR A 36 3.11 -3.35 -14.50
C THR A 36 3.24 -4.41 -15.60
N ASN A 37 3.77 -5.59 -15.27
CA ASN A 37 4.07 -6.65 -16.22
C ASN A 37 3.39 -7.95 -15.76
N SER A 38 2.76 -8.69 -16.68
CA SER A 38 2.21 -10.02 -16.41
C SER A 38 3.30 -11.09 -16.56
N TRP A 39 3.00 -12.32 -16.15
CA TRP A 39 3.95 -13.39 -16.29
C TRP A 39 3.34 -14.72 -16.87
N GLY A 40 3.80 -15.35 -17.96
CA GLY A 40 4.94 -15.01 -18.80
C GLY A 40 6.30 -15.07 -18.08
N GLY A 41 6.35 -15.56 -16.82
CA GLY A 41 7.51 -15.55 -15.88
C GLY A 41 7.28 -15.08 -14.40
N TRP A 42 6.48 -15.77 -13.54
CA TRP A 42 6.08 -15.34 -12.15
C TRP A 42 6.58 -16.13 -10.91
N ASN A 43 6.44 -15.55 -9.68
CA ASN A 43 6.52 -16.20 -8.33
C ASN A 43 5.67 -15.49 -7.22
N ILE A 44 5.14 -16.27 -6.25
CA ILE A 44 4.40 -15.89 -5.02
C ILE A 44 5.01 -16.59 -3.77
N SER A 45 5.83 -15.89 -2.97
CA SER A 45 6.42 -16.48 -1.75
C SER A 45 5.62 -16.11 -0.49
N GLY A 46 4.77 -17.07 -0.07
CA GLY A 46 3.86 -16.97 1.07
C GLY A 46 4.56 -16.91 2.43
N GLY A 47 4.80 -15.69 2.92
CA GLY A 47 5.15 -15.41 4.31
C GLY A 47 4.02 -14.65 5.01
N THR A 48 3.57 -15.15 6.16
CA THR A 48 2.64 -14.43 7.05
C THR A 48 3.43 -13.51 7.98
N VAL A 49 3.17 -12.21 7.95
CA VAL A 49 3.74 -11.24 8.91
C VAL A 49 2.76 -11.08 10.08
N THR A 50 3.17 -11.49 11.28
CA THR A 50 2.34 -11.50 12.51
C THR A 50 2.37 -10.19 13.30
N ASN A 51 2.92 -9.10 12.74
CA ASN A 51 2.84 -7.76 13.33
C ASN A 51 2.51 -6.71 12.26
N PRO A 52 1.31 -6.08 12.29
CA PRO A 52 0.89 -5.09 11.29
C PRO A 52 1.78 -3.84 11.27
N GLY A 53 2.43 -3.49 12.40
CA GLY A 53 3.39 -2.39 12.46
C GLY A 53 4.67 -2.66 11.66
N VAL A 54 5.21 -3.89 11.75
CA VAL A 54 6.39 -4.31 10.96
C VAL A 54 6.07 -4.34 9.47
N ALA A 55 4.90 -4.87 9.11
CA ALA A 55 4.45 -4.88 7.72
C ALA A 55 4.28 -3.46 7.15
N CYS A 56 3.63 -2.57 7.91
CA CYS A 56 3.42 -1.18 7.52
C CYS A 56 4.74 -0.41 7.35
N PHE A 57 5.65 -0.54 8.32
CA PHE A 57 6.97 0.08 8.25
C PHE A 57 7.75 -0.45 7.03
N GLY A 58 7.77 -1.77 6.83
CA GLY A 58 8.49 -2.37 5.70
C GLY A 58 7.94 -1.93 4.34
N PHE A 59 6.61 -1.83 4.21
CA PHE A 59 5.98 -1.31 3.00
C PHE A 59 6.41 0.14 2.72
N GLY A 60 6.35 1.03 3.71
CA GLY A 60 6.79 2.42 3.55
C GLY A 60 8.28 2.55 3.27
N ALA A 61 9.12 1.92 4.10
CA ALA A 61 10.57 2.09 4.10
C ALA A 61 11.28 1.44 2.91
N PHE A 62 10.73 0.35 2.37
CA PHE A 62 11.39 -0.42 1.30
C PHE A 62 10.61 -0.42 -0.01
N HIS A 63 9.30 -0.68 0.03
CA HIS A 63 8.49 -0.81 -1.20
C HIS A 63 8.21 0.55 -1.82
N VAL A 64 7.62 1.48 -1.06
CA VAL A 64 7.19 2.80 -1.56
C VAL A 64 8.37 3.70 -1.90
N THR A 65 9.42 3.69 -1.07
CA THR A 65 10.65 4.47 -1.30
C THR A 65 11.46 4.00 -2.51
N GLY A 66 11.18 2.79 -3.01
CA GLY A 66 11.99 2.16 -4.03
C GLY A 66 13.37 1.67 -3.54
N LEU A 67 13.64 1.72 -2.23
CA LEU A 67 14.93 1.28 -1.67
C LEU A 67 15.16 -0.22 -1.87
N TYR A 68 14.09 -1.02 -1.73
CA TYR A 68 14.13 -2.47 -1.97
C TYR A 68 12.81 -2.96 -2.59
N GLY A 69 12.16 -2.12 -3.38
CA GLY A 69 10.93 -2.43 -4.09
C GLY A 69 10.75 -1.52 -5.32
N PRO A 70 9.65 -1.68 -6.06
CA PRO A 70 9.46 -0.97 -7.32
C PRO A 70 9.05 0.51 -7.13
N GLY A 71 8.67 0.94 -5.93
CA GLY A 71 7.98 2.21 -5.71
C GLY A 71 6.48 2.08 -5.97
N ILE A 72 5.85 3.20 -6.30
CA ILE A 72 4.41 3.27 -6.57
C ILE A 72 4.12 4.08 -7.83
N TRP A 73 2.90 3.97 -8.34
CA TRP A 73 2.44 4.80 -9.45
C TRP A 73 2.34 6.28 -9.05
N VAL A 74 2.88 7.16 -9.90
CA VAL A 74 2.78 8.61 -9.80
C VAL A 74 2.61 9.17 -11.22
N SER A 75 1.88 10.27 -11.36
CA SER A 75 1.69 10.97 -12.64
C SER A 75 1.96 12.46 -12.51
N ASP A 76 2.04 13.12 -13.66
CA ASP A 76 1.90 14.56 -13.74
C ASP A 76 0.45 15.00 -13.39
N PRO A 77 0.20 16.30 -13.15
CA PRO A 77 -1.11 16.82 -12.79
C PRO A 77 -2.22 16.59 -13.83
N TYR A 78 -1.87 16.31 -15.09
CA TYR A 78 -2.82 16.07 -16.17
C TYR A 78 -2.99 14.58 -16.49
N GLY A 79 -2.25 13.68 -15.81
CA GLY A 79 -2.38 12.23 -15.99
C GLY A 79 -1.87 11.71 -17.34
N LEU A 80 -0.91 12.40 -17.96
CA LEU A 80 -0.38 12.09 -19.29
C LEU A 80 0.88 11.24 -19.28
N THR A 81 1.71 11.35 -18.23
CA THR A 81 3.03 10.72 -18.11
C THR A 81 3.13 9.87 -16.86
N GLY A 82 2.06 9.15 -16.52
CA GLY A 82 2.02 8.27 -15.37
C GLY A 82 2.99 7.09 -15.50
N LYS A 83 3.71 6.79 -14.42
CA LYS A 83 4.63 5.64 -14.34
C LYS A 83 4.86 5.25 -12.88
N VAL A 84 5.39 4.04 -12.70
CA VAL A 84 5.90 3.59 -11.40
C VAL A 84 7.25 4.26 -11.14
N GLN A 85 7.43 4.81 -9.94
CA GLN A 85 8.70 5.38 -9.51
C GLN A 85 8.89 5.32 -7.99
N ALA A 86 10.15 5.43 -7.58
CA ALA A 86 10.54 5.64 -6.19
C ALA A 86 10.00 6.98 -5.66
N VAL A 87 9.55 7.00 -4.41
CA VAL A 87 8.99 8.18 -3.76
C VAL A 87 9.79 8.53 -2.51
N ASN A 88 10.41 9.71 -2.50
CA ASN A 88 11.09 10.22 -1.31
C ASN A 88 10.06 10.68 -0.26
N PRO A 89 10.19 10.30 1.02
CA PRO A 89 9.25 10.74 2.06
C PRO A 89 9.30 12.25 2.28
N ALA A 90 8.11 12.85 2.42
CA ALA A 90 7.93 14.24 2.83
C ALA A 90 7.61 14.27 4.33
N TRP A 91 8.43 14.99 5.10
CA TRP A 91 8.31 15.11 6.56
C TRP A 91 7.74 16.46 7.01
N GLY A 92 7.58 17.40 6.08
CA GLY A 92 7.00 18.70 6.34
C GLY A 92 5.47 18.68 6.28
N VAL A 93 4.87 19.88 6.26
CA VAL A 93 3.42 20.06 6.13
C VAL A 93 2.87 19.56 4.79
N ASP A 94 3.72 19.55 3.76
CA ASP A 94 3.46 18.99 2.44
C ASP A 94 3.19 17.48 2.47
N GLY A 95 3.68 16.76 3.49
CA GLY A 95 3.35 15.36 3.70
C GLY A 95 1.87 15.09 4.04
N PHE A 96 1.09 16.12 4.35
CA PHE A 96 -0.36 16.03 4.57
C PHE A 96 -1.18 16.49 3.35
N ASP A 97 -0.54 16.99 2.30
CA ASP A 97 -1.22 17.29 1.04
C ASP A 97 -1.59 15.96 0.35
N PRO A 98 -2.88 15.71 0.08
CA PRO A 98 -3.33 14.46 -0.53
C PRO A 98 -2.78 14.22 -1.95
N PHE A 99 -2.19 15.23 -2.60
CA PHE A 99 -1.60 15.12 -3.93
C PHE A 99 -0.07 15.06 -3.92
N VAL A 100 0.57 15.11 -2.74
CA VAL A 100 2.03 14.93 -2.61
C VAL A 100 2.32 13.49 -2.20
N PRO A 101 2.87 12.64 -3.09
CA PRO A 101 3.05 11.22 -2.82
C PRO A 101 4.05 10.94 -1.68
N GLY A 102 4.95 11.87 -1.40
CA GLY A 102 5.90 11.78 -0.29
C GLY A 102 5.22 11.58 1.07
N GLY A 103 3.99 12.05 1.23
CA GLY A 103 3.15 11.83 2.42
C GLY A 103 2.79 10.35 2.64
N ILE A 104 2.68 9.56 1.57
CA ILE A 104 2.37 8.13 1.66
C ILE A 104 3.54 7.37 2.31
N ALA A 105 4.77 7.66 1.88
CA ALA A 105 5.96 7.02 2.42
C ALA A 105 6.17 7.39 3.90
N SER A 106 6.11 8.67 4.24
CA SER A 106 6.28 9.14 5.62
C SER A 106 5.18 8.62 6.54
N HIS A 107 3.93 8.58 6.08
CA HIS A 107 2.81 7.98 6.82
C HIS A 107 3.08 6.52 7.19
N HIS A 108 3.46 5.67 6.23
CA HIS A 108 3.67 4.25 6.50
C HIS A 108 4.88 3.99 7.42
N ILE A 109 5.96 4.77 7.25
CA ILE A 109 7.12 4.69 8.14
C ILE A 109 6.70 5.07 9.57
N ALA A 110 6.06 6.22 9.75
CA ALA A 110 5.67 6.72 11.08
C ALA A 110 4.62 5.82 11.75
N ALA A 111 3.54 5.47 11.04
CA ALA A 111 2.47 4.62 11.55
C ALA A 111 2.97 3.20 11.83
N GLY A 112 3.88 2.67 11.01
CA GLY A 112 4.52 1.37 11.23
C GLY A 112 5.35 1.35 12.52
N THR A 113 6.21 2.35 12.73
CA THR A 113 6.98 2.50 13.98
C THR A 113 6.07 2.59 15.20
N LEU A 114 5.02 3.43 15.13
CA LEU A 114 4.05 3.55 16.23
C LEU A 114 3.30 2.24 16.47
N GLY A 115 2.91 1.52 15.41
CA GLY A 115 2.23 0.24 15.50
C GLY A 115 3.07 -0.84 16.18
N ILE A 116 4.40 -0.85 15.96
CA ILE A 116 5.32 -1.76 16.67
C ILE A 116 5.31 -1.45 18.17
N LEU A 117 5.47 -0.17 18.55
CA LEU A 117 5.50 0.25 19.94
C LEU A 117 4.16 -0.03 20.65
N ALA A 118 3.04 0.30 20.00
CA ALA A 118 1.71 0.02 20.53
C ALA A 118 1.44 -1.48 20.65
N GLY A 119 1.87 -2.30 19.68
CA GLY A 119 1.79 -3.75 19.75
C GLY A 119 2.56 -4.31 20.95
N LEU A 120 3.79 -3.85 21.18
CA LEU A 120 4.59 -4.24 22.35
C LEU A 120 3.94 -3.82 23.67
N PHE A 121 3.35 -2.63 23.72
CA PHE A 121 2.58 -2.17 24.87
C PHE A 121 1.40 -3.10 25.16
N HIS A 122 0.60 -3.43 24.14
CA HIS A 122 -0.55 -4.32 24.30
C HIS A 122 -0.20 -5.76 24.66
N LEU A 123 1.00 -6.24 24.29
CA LEU A 123 1.53 -7.52 24.76
C LEU A 123 2.01 -7.48 26.22
N SER A 124 2.46 -6.31 26.67
CA SER A 124 3.09 -6.13 27.98
C SER A 124 2.10 -5.68 29.07
N VAL A 125 0.96 -5.11 28.69
CA VAL A 125 0.03 -4.43 29.61
C VAL A 125 -1.38 -4.98 29.47
N ARG A 126 -1.95 -5.46 30.58
CA ARG A 126 -3.36 -5.90 30.64
C ARG A 126 -4.31 -4.70 30.61
N PRO A 127 -5.51 -4.83 30.02
CA PRO A 127 -6.51 -3.77 30.04
C PRO A 127 -6.92 -3.38 31.47
N PRO A 128 -7.08 -2.08 31.79
CA PRO A 128 -7.66 -1.63 33.04
C PRO A 128 -9.07 -2.20 33.26
N GLN A 129 -9.41 -2.55 34.50
CA GLN A 129 -10.70 -3.18 34.83
C GLN A 129 -11.92 -2.36 34.37
N ARG A 130 -11.85 -1.03 34.47
CA ARG A 130 -12.92 -0.12 34.00
C ARG A 130 -13.16 -0.25 32.50
N LEU A 131 -12.09 -0.26 31.70
CA LEU A 131 -12.16 -0.43 30.25
C LEU A 131 -12.63 -1.84 29.91
N TYR A 132 -12.03 -2.87 30.51
CA TYR A 132 -12.41 -4.27 30.28
C TYR A 132 -13.91 -4.51 30.44
N LYS A 133 -14.51 -3.95 31.50
CA LYS A 133 -15.96 -4.02 31.74
C LYS A 133 -16.75 -3.09 30.81
N GLY A 134 -16.30 -1.85 30.63
CA GLY A 134 -17.02 -0.81 29.88
C GLY A 134 -17.14 -1.09 28.38
N ILE A 135 -16.15 -1.74 27.77
CA ILE A 135 -16.16 -2.14 26.35
C ILE A 135 -16.46 -3.62 26.16
N THR A 136 -16.89 -4.30 27.22
CA THR A 136 -17.31 -5.71 27.17
C THR A 136 -16.28 -6.63 26.54
N TYR A 137 -15.00 -6.42 26.88
CA TYR A 137 -13.85 -7.01 26.19
C TYR A 137 -13.80 -8.54 26.26
N GLY A 138 -14.40 -9.13 27.31
CA GLY A 138 -14.45 -10.58 27.52
C GLY A 138 -15.84 -11.18 27.35
N GLN A 139 -16.69 -10.61 26.50
CA GLN A 139 -18.02 -11.15 26.25
C GLN A 139 -17.94 -12.55 25.64
N TYR A 140 -18.34 -13.52 26.47
CA TYR A 140 -18.96 -14.79 26.12
C TYR A 140 -20.32 -14.84 26.82
#